data_AF-A0A7C1BMT8-F1
#
_entry.id   AF-A0A7C1BMT8-F1
#
_cell.length_a   1.000
_cell.length_b   1.000
_cell.length_c   1.000
_cell.angle_alpha   90.00
_cell.angle_beta   90.00
_cell.angle_gamma   90.00
#
_symmetry.space_group_name_H-M   'P 1'
#
loop_
_entity.id
_entity.type
_entity.pdbx_description
1 polymer ?
#
loop_
_entity_poly.entity_id
_entity_poly.type
_entity_poly.pdbx_seq_one_letter_code
_entity_poly.pdbx_strand_id
1 'polypeptide(L)'
;MEILLNFVERKEIETMKNWIKAGIFTPQDPREWVRKKTTREILEREKELIKRLSKKGVEVIKGGEKLPEEDQVAWNTKLVFRHIDYLVKNKIDVLIVNEAAWTFP
;
A
#
# COMPACT_ATOMS: atom_id res chain seq x y z
N MET A 1 -32.27 -23.32 -18.36
CA MET A 1 -31.89 -23.09 -16.94
C MET A 1 -30.38 -23.03 -16.75
N GLU A 2 -29.57 -23.76 -17.54
CA GLU A 2 -28.08 -23.68 -17.52
C GLU A 2 -27.49 -22.33 -17.92
N ILE A 3 -28.14 -21.57 -18.81
CA ILE A 3 -27.65 -20.25 -19.26
C ILE A 3 -27.72 -19.22 -18.12
N LEU A 4 -28.76 -19.29 -17.29
CA LEU A 4 -28.90 -18.41 -16.13
C LEU A 4 -27.91 -18.76 -15.02
N LEU A 5 -27.63 -20.05 -14.79
CA LEU A 5 -26.64 -20.49 -13.81
C LEU A 5 -25.24 -19.96 -14.18
N ASN A 6 -24.83 -20.11 -15.44
CA ASN A 6 -23.55 -19.60 -15.94
C ASN A 6 -23.43 -18.07 -15.87
N PHE A 7 -24.54 -17.34 -16.00
CA PHE A 7 -24.54 -15.88 -15.90
C PHE A 7 -24.44 -15.39 -14.45
N VAL A 8 -25.13 -16.06 -13.53
CA VAL A 8 -25.05 -15.76 -12.09
C VAL A 8 -23.66 -16.10 -11.55
N GLU A 9 -23.11 -17.28 -11.87
CA GLU A 9 -21.75 -17.67 -11.47
C GLU A 9 -20.70 -16.70 -12.02
N ARG A 10 -20.81 -16.28 -13.29
CA ARG A 10 -19.88 -15.29 -13.86
C ARG A 10 -20.01 -13.93 -13.19
N LYS A 11 -21.23 -13.48 -12.89
CA LYS A 11 -21.44 -12.24 -12.11
C LYS A 11 -20.84 -12.36 -10.71
N GLU A 12 -21.05 -13.46 -10.01
CA GLU A 12 -20.48 -13.68 -8.67
C GLU A 12 -18.95 -13.73 -8.70
N ILE A 13 -18.36 -14.44 -9.69
CA ILE A 13 -16.90 -14.49 -9.92
C ILE A 13 -16.33 -13.11 -10.27
N GLU A 14 -17.08 -12.29 -11.01
CA GLU A 14 -16.69 -10.92 -11.38
C GLU A 14 -16.87 -9.94 -10.21
N THR A 15 -17.85 -10.17 -9.34
CA THR A 15 -18.09 -9.39 -8.11
C THR A 15 -17.07 -9.73 -7.01
N MET A 16 -16.49 -10.94 -7.03
CA MET A 16 -15.47 -11.41 -6.08
C MET A 16 -14.04 -10.90 -6.35
N LYS A 17 -13.81 -10.14 -7.43
CA LYS A 17 -12.44 -9.84 -7.90
C LYS A 17 -11.67 -8.75 -7.16
N ASN A 18 -12.30 -8.00 -6.24
CA ASN A 18 -11.59 -7.05 -5.36
C ASN A 18 -11.97 -7.32 -3.90
N TRP A 19 -11.40 -8.36 -3.28
CA TRP A 19 -11.81 -8.75 -1.92
C TRP A 19 -11.22 -7.84 -0.84
N ILE A 20 -10.02 -7.26 -1.03
CA ILE A 20 -9.35 -6.47 0.01
C ILE A 20 -8.64 -5.28 -0.62
N LYS A 21 -8.93 -4.08 -0.10
CA LYS A 21 -8.18 -2.85 -0.37
C LYS A 21 -7.17 -2.60 0.75
N ALA A 22 -5.91 -2.91 0.50
CA ALA A 22 -4.83 -2.71 1.46
C ALA A 22 -4.20 -1.32 1.30
N GLY A 23 -4.03 -0.61 2.39
CA GLY A 23 -3.15 0.56 2.46
C GLY A 23 -1.77 0.17 2.92
N ILE A 24 -0.73 0.58 2.21
CA ILE A 24 0.66 0.43 2.67
C ILE A 24 1.15 1.76 3.25
N PHE A 25 1.62 1.70 4.49
CA PHE A 25 2.32 2.77 5.18
C PHE A 25 3.74 2.31 5.50
N THR A 26 4.73 3.06 5.04
CA THR A 26 6.15 2.73 5.18
C THR A 26 6.85 3.81 6.02
N PRO A 27 7.08 3.59 7.31
CA PRO A 27 7.85 4.50 8.15
C PRO A 27 9.36 4.38 7.88
N GLN A 28 10.11 5.43 8.19
CA GLN A 28 11.57 5.48 8.01
C GLN A 28 12.26 6.31 9.08
N ASP A 29 13.52 5.96 9.35
CA ASP A 29 14.47 6.75 10.12
C ASP A 29 14.49 8.27 9.76
N PRO A 30 14.37 9.19 10.73
CA PRO A 30 14.44 10.63 10.52
C PRO A 30 15.85 11.19 10.30
N ARG A 31 16.91 10.39 10.43
CA ARG A 31 18.29 10.85 10.21
C ARG A 31 18.57 10.96 8.72
N GLU A 32 18.86 12.17 8.26
CA GLU A 32 19.03 12.48 6.83
C GLU A 32 20.08 11.60 6.14
N TRP A 33 21.22 11.35 6.78
CA TRP A 33 22.28 10.52 6.23
C TRP A 33 21.89 9.04 6.11
N VAL A 34 20.91 8.58 6.89
CA VAL A 34 20.33 7.23 6.77
C VAL A 34 19.33 7.22 5.62
N ARG A 35 18.46 8.23 5.53
CA ARG A 35 17.46 8.32 4.45
C ARG A 35 18.08 8.33 3.07
N LYS A 36 19.05 9.21 2.85
CA LYS A 36 19.78 9.32 1.56
C LYS A 36 20.37 8.00 1.07
N LYS A 37 20.68 7.08 2.00
CA LYS A 37 21.24 5.76 1.68
C LYS A 37 20.17 4.69 1.46
N THR A 38 19.02 4.80 2.12
CA THR A 38 18.06 3.69 2.28
C THR A 38 16.74 3.89 1.56
N THR A 39 16.32 5.13 1.28
CA THR A 39 14.99 5.43 0.70
C THR A 39 14.75 4.64 -0.60
N ARG A 40 15.71 4.66 -1.53
CA ARG A 40 15.56 3.94 -2.81
C ARG A 40 15.40 2.43 -2.62
N GLU A 41 16.18 1.82 -1.74
CA GLU A 41 16.09 0.39 -1.44
C GLU A 41 14.73 0.03 -0.83
N ILE A 42 14.26 0.83 0.13
CA ILE A 42 12.96 0.66 0.76
C ILE A 42 11.83 0.72 -0.27
N LEU A 43 11.89 1.68 -1.20
CA LEU A 43 10.90 1.84 -2.26
C LEU A 43 10.89 0.67 -3.24
N GLU A 44 12.05 0.10 -3.59
CA GLU A 44 12.11 -1.10 -4.43
C GLU A 44 11.50 -2.32 -3.73
N ARG A 45 11.77 -2.50 -2.43
CA ARG A 45 11.16 -3.58 -1.63
C ARG A 45 9.65 -3.39 -1.50
N GLU A 46 9.18 -2.16 -1.31
CA GLU A 46 7.77 -1.83 -1.26
C GLU A 46 7.07 -2.10 -2.62
N LYS A 47 7.70 -1.76 -3.75
CA LYS A 47 7.18 -2.10 -5.08
C LYS A 47 7.03 -3.61 -5.26
N GLU A 48 7.98 -4.39 -4.76
CA GLU A 48 7.88 -5.85 -4.82
C GLU A 48 6.75 -6.39 -3.93
N LEU A 49 6.55 -5.83 -2.73
CA LEU A 49 5.41 -6.14 -1.87
C LEU A 49 4.09 -5.85 -2.59
N ILE A 50 3.93 -4.65 -3.15
CA ILE A 50 2.74 -4.24 -3.93
C ILE A 50 2.49 -5.25 -5.06
N LYS A 51 3.52 -5.56 -5.86
CA LYS A 51 3.42 -6.52 -6.97
C LYS A 51 2.96 -7.91 -6.51
N ARG A 52 3.46 -8.39 -5.37
CA ARG A 52 3.06 -9.70 -4.81
C ARG A 52 1.63 -9.69 -4.31
N LEU A 53 1.18 -8.62 -3.67
CA LEU A 53 -0.19 -8.43 -3.19
C LEU A 53 -1.18 -8.33 -4.36
N SER A 54 -0.87 -7.51 -5.37
CA SER A 54 -1.72 -7.37 -6.56
C SER A 54 -1.87 -8.67 -7.34
N LYS A 55 -0.82 -9.50 -7.43
CA LYS A 55 -0.92 -10.86 -8.00
C LYS A 55 -1.88 -11.78 -7.25
N LYS A 56 -2.19 -11.48 -5.99
CA LYS A 56 -3.16 -12.19 -5.16
C LYS A 56 -4.56 -11.55 -5.17
N GLY A 57 -4.82 -10.56 -6.03
CA GLY A 57 -6.12 -9.90 -6.13
C GLY A 57 -6.37 -8.84 -5.06
N VAL A 58 -5.33 -8.34 -4.39
CA VAL A 58 -5.44 -7.24 -3.44
C VAL A 58 -5.29 -5.91 -4.20
N GLU A 59 -6.25 -5.00 -4.03
CA GLU A 59 -6.10 -3.62 -4.46
C GLU A 59 -5.19 -2.91 -3.46
N VAL A 60 -4.08 -2.33 -3.91
CA VAL A 60 -3.08 -1.74 -3.00
C VAL A 60 -3.00 -0.24 -3.23
N ILE A 61 -3.16 0.52 -2.15
CA ILE A 61 -2.97 1.97 -2.12
C ILE A 61 -1.71 2.28 -1.31
N LYS A 62 -0.77 3.01 -1.90
CA LYS A 62 0.44 3.44 -1.19
C LYS A 62 0.24 4.82 -0.57
N GLY A 63 0.50 4.95 0.73
CA GLY A 63 0.32 6.20 1.48
C GLY A 63 1.05 7.40 0.88
N GLY A 64 2.30 7.19 0.43
CA GLY A 64 3.16 8.22 -0.13
C GLY A 64 3.16 8.34 -1.66
N GLU A 65 2.28 7.66 -2.40
CA GLU A 65 2.37 7.51 -3.87
C GLU A 65 2.51 8.82 -4.66
N LYS A 66 1.89 9.91 -4.19
CA LYS A 66 1.86 11.22 -4.87
C LYS A 66 2.89 12.22 -4.35
N LEU A 67 3.88 11.74 -3.60
CA LEU A 67 4.90 12.56 -2.96
C LEU A 67 6.23 12.48 -3.70
N PRO A 68 7.11 13.48 -3.55
CA PRO A 68 8.51 13.36 -3.94
C PRO A 68 9.13 12.10 -3.32
N GLU A 69 10.11 11.49 -4.00
CA GLU A 69 10.70 10.20 -3.62
C GLU A 69 11.05 10.10 -2.12
N GLU A 70 11.73 11.12 -1.58
CA GLU A 70 12.14 11.19 -0.17
C GLU A 70 10.97 11.23 0.82
N ASP A 71 9.80 11.72 0.38
CA ASP A 71 8.60 11.88 1.18
C ASP A 71 7.61 10.72 0.97
N GLN A 72 7.89 9.80 0.04
CA GLN A 72 7.04 8.61 -0.19
C GLN A 72 7.11 7.61 0.96
N VAL A 73 8.09 7.77 1.84
CA VAL A 73 8.28 7.03 3.10
C VAL A 73 8.24 8.04 4.24
N ALA A 74 7.55 7.71 5.32
CA ALA A 74 7.25 8.67 6.38
C ALA A 74 8.39 8.72 7.40
N TRP A 75 9.15 9.83 7.40
CA TRP A 75 10.27 10.05 8.31
C TRP A 75 10.03 11.15 9.35
N ASN A 76 8.83 11.74 9.35
CA ASN A 76 8.40 12.71 10.37
C ASN A 76 6.89 12.62 10.57
N THR A 77 6.39 13.18 11.67
CA THR A 77 4.98 13.15 12.07
C THR A 77 4.04 13.76 11.01
N LYS A 78 4.46 14.82 10.31
CA LYS A 78 3.65 15.44 9.25
C LYS A 78 3.41 14.49 8.08
N LEU A 79 4.44 13.72 7.70
CA LEU A 79 4.31 12.70 6.65
C LEU A 79 3.47 11.51 7.12
N VAL A 80 3.57 11.10 8.39
CA VAL A 80 2.67 10.09 8.96
C VAL A 80 1.21 10.50 8.76
N PHE A 81 0.80 11.66 9.26
CA PHE A 81 -0.58 12.12 9.09
C PHE A 81 -0.99 12.24 7.63
N ARG A 82 -0.12 12.79 6.78
CA ARG A 82 -0.41 12.94 5.35
C ARG A 82 -0.66 11.61 4.64
N HIS A 83 0.14 10.59 4.95
CA HIS A 83 0.00 9.25 4.38
C HIS A 83 -1.28 8.58 4.90
N ILE A 84 -1.51 8.61 6.22
CA ILE A 84 -2.70 8.00 6.82
C ILE A 84 -3.99 8.68 6.34
N ASP A 85 -4.04 10.01 6.26
CA ASP A 85 -5.19 10.74 5.71
C ASP A 85 -5.49 10.34 4.27
N TYR A 86 -4.45 10.14 3.45
CA TYR A 86 -4.60 9.67 2.08
C TYR A 86 -5.18 8.25 2.05
N LEU A 87 -4.68 7.34 2.88
CA LEU A 87 -5.19 5.97 2.97
C LEU A 87 -6.65 5.92 3.45
N VAL A 88 -7.01 6.70 4.47
CA VAL A 88 -8.38 6.81 4.99
C VAL A 88 -9.34 7.34 3.92
N LYS A 89 -8.95 8.40 3.19
CA LYS A 89 -9.76 8.93 2.08
C LYS A 89 -10.00 7.90 0.98
N ASN A 90 -9.08 6.96 0.80
CA ASN A 90 -9.20 5.88 -0.17
C ASN A 90 -9.99 4.67 0.36
N LYS A 91 -10.51 4.71 1.59
CA LYS A 91 -11.36 3.67 2.19
C LYS A 91 -10.68 2.28 2.15
N ILE A 92 -9.46 2.20 2.69
CA ILE A 92 -8.76 0.92 2.86
C ILE A 92 -9.48 0.04 3.88
N ASP A 93 -9.42 -1.27 3.68
CA ASP A 93 -9.95 -2.27 4.61
C ASP A 93 -8.89 -2.69 5.64
N VAL A 94 -7.63 -2.70 5.22
CA VAL A 94 -6.49 -3.17 6.03
C VAL A 94 -5.32 -2.22 5.87
N LEU A 95 -4.65 -1.88 6.97
CA LEU A 95 -3.38 -1.17 6.97
C LEU A 95 -2.22 -2.15 7.11
N ILE A 96 -1.26 -2.09 6.20
CA ILE A 96 0.02 -2.79 6.27
C ILE A 96 1.08 -1.77 6.67
N VAL A 97 1.68 -1.96 7.84
CA VAL A 97 2.88 -1.21 8.26
C VAL A 97 4.10 -1.96 7.74
N ASN A 98 4.78 -1.37 6.77
CA ASN A 98 5.94 -1.96 6.10
C ASN A 98 7.24 -1.46 6.75
N GLU A 99 7.69 -2.14 7.80
CA GLU A 99 8.94 -1.83 8.50
C GLU A 99 10.16 -2.35 7.72
N ALA A 100 10.52 -1.65 6.64
CA ALA A 100 11.65 -2.03 5.78
C ALA A 100 13.02 -1.68 6.38
N ALA A 101 13.06 -0.82 7.40
CA ALA A 101 14.26 -0.38 8.12
C ALA A 101 13.89 0.06 9.55
N TRP A 102 14.91 0.35 10.38
CA TRP A 102 14.68 0.92 11.71
C TRP A 102 13.91 2.26 11.61
N THR A 103 12.92 2.42 12.49
CA THR A 103 12.09 3.62 12.61
C THR A 103 11.82 3.92 14.08
N PHE A 104 11.43 5.16 14.38
CA PHE A 104 10.84 5.47 15.68
C PHE A 104 9.41 4.91 15.74
N PRO A 105 9.02 4.29 16.87
CA PRO A 105 7.67 3.78 17.07
C PRO A 105 6.62 4.89 17.14
#